data_AF-A0A850F0L7-F1
#
_entry.id   AF-A0A850F0L7-F1
#
_cell.length_a   1.000
_cell.length_b   1.000
_cell.length_c   1.000
_cell.angle_alpha   90.00
_cell.angle_beta   90.00
_cell.angle_gamma   90.00
#
_symmetry.space_group_name_H-M   'P 1'
#
loop_
_entity.id
_entity.type
_entity.pdbx_description
1 polymer ?
#
loop_
_entity_poly.entity_id
_entity_poly.type
_entity_poly.pdbx_seq_one_letter_code
_entity_poly.pdbx_strand_id
1 'polypeptide(L)'
;MLIPALVLYCVASLGCAFSHSIGLFLVFRVLQGIGSAAVPVIGAAVIGDLFRGKELAKGMATYQLMLLLAPAIGPLLGGVIGEKFGYQGVFIFLTLIILLLLFANMKFLPETKSQTGSAQGFSLKSLTIIFRNHLGAVVVLYGFIQFVIYLVYIVFVPQILSTFYSMSSGKVGTILLLMSVCTIVSIRMGSWMRNVMGSGKGLLYAFLFQSFSVVLFALTAQLSLPFLIVDVCLFGFTMGLTTSMPTTILAEQFPERACYCHRRV
;
A
#
# COMPACT_ATOMS: atom_id res chain seq x y z
N MET A 1 6.65 -19.60 -5.66
CA MET A 1 5.36 -19.11 -5.09
C MET A 1 4.77 -17.94 -5.87
N LEU A 2 5.58 -17.07 -6.49
CA LEU A 2 5.08 -15.90 -7.22
C LEU A 2 4.22 -16.24 -8.45
N ILE A 3 4.66 -17.20 -9.27
CA ILE A 3 3.97 -17.60 -10.50
C ILE A 3 2.53 -18.06 -10.23
N PRO A 4 2.26 -19.01 -9.30
CA PRO A 4 0.88 -19.39 -8.95
C PRO A 4 0.01 -18.21 -8.51
N ALA A 5 0.57 -17.27 -7.75
CA ALA A 5 -0.15 -16.09 -7.28
C ALA A 5 -0.53 -15.15 -8.44
N LEU A 6 0.38 -14.93 -9.38
CA LEU A 6 0.12 -14.14 -10.60
C LEU A 6 -0.91 -14.81 -11.51
N VAL A 7 -0.83 -16.13 -11.68
CA VAL A 7 -1.84 -16.90 -12.44
C VAL A 7 -3.21 -16.79 -11.78
N LEU A 8 -3.30 -16.97 -10.46
CA LEU A 8 -4.54 -16.82 -9.71
C LEU A 8 -5.11 -15.40 -9.87
N TYR A 9 -4.28 -14.36 -9.74
CA TYR A 9 -4.71 -12.98 -9.93
C TYR A 9 -5.22 -12.75 -11.36
N CYS A 10 -4.53 -13.27 -12.38
CA CYS A 10 -4.91 -13.14 -13.79
C CYS A 10 -6.28 -13.77 -14.06
N VAL A 11 -6.49 -15.03 -13.65
CA VAL A 11 -7.76 -15.75 -13.82
C VAL A 11 -8.88 -15.06 -13.04
N ALA A 12 -8.62 -14.61 -11.81
CA ALA A 12 -9.60 -13.87 -11.01
C ALA A 12 -9.96 -12.52 -11.65
N SER A 13 -9.00 -11.81 -12.24
CA SER A 13 -9.25 -10.53 -12.93
C SER A 13 -10.11 -10.72 -14.19
N LEU A 14 -9.87 -11.77 -14.98
CA LEU A 14 -10.75 -12.14 -16.09
C LEU A 14 -12.15 -12.51 -15.59
N GLY A 15 -12.24 -13.27 -14.50
CA GLY A 15 -13.50 -13.60 -13.85
C GLY A 15 -14.31 -12.36 -13.46
N CYS A 16 -13.65 -11.34 -12.89
CA CYS A 16 -14.28 -10.05 -12.57
C CYS A 16 -14.73 -9.27 -13.82
N ALA A 17 -14.00 -9.36 -14.94
CA ALA A 17 -14.36 -8.68 -16.18
C ALA A 17 -15.63 -9.27 -16.83
N PHE A 18 -15.81 -10.59 -16.74
CA PHE A 18 -16.92 -11.31 -17.37
C PHE A 18 -18.02 -11.75 -16.40
N SER A 19 -17.96 -11.35 -15.13
CA SER A 19 -19.00 -11.70 -14.15
C SER A 19 -20.29 -10.93 -14.42
N HIS A 20 -21.41 -11.65 -14.49
CA HIS A 20 -22.75 -11.08 -14.70
C HIS A 20 -23.58 -11.01 -13.40
N SER A 21 -23.00 -11.42 -12.27
CA SER A 21 -23.65 -11.42 -10.95
C SER A 21 -22.70 -10.84 -9.90
N ILE A 22 -23.24 -10.02 -9.01
CA ILE A 22 -22.48 -9.42 -7.90
C ILE A 22 -21.86 -10.47 -6.98
N GLY A 23 -22.56 -11.60 -6.74
CA GLY A 23 -22.04 -12.68 -5.90
C GLY A 23 -20.79 -13.31 -6.52
N LEU A 24 -20.84 -13.60 -7.82
CA LEU A 24 -19.70 -14.14 -8.55
C LEU A 24 -18.53 -13.14 -8.63
N PHE A 25 -18.85 -11.85 -8.85
CA PHE A 25 -17.87 -10.77 -8.83
C PHE A 25 -17.12 -10.69 -7.49
N LEU A 26 -17.83 -10.80 -6.36
CA LEU A 26 -17.22 -10.79 -5.03
C LEU A 26 -16.34 -12.02 -4.79
N VAL A 27 -16.75 -13.21 -5.25
CA VAL A 27 -15.91 -14.42 -5.17
C VAL A 27 -14.59 -14.20 -5.91
N PHE A 28 -14.64 -13.68 -7.14
CA PHE A 28 -13.41 -13.38 -7.89
C PHE A 28 -12.58 -12.27 -7.23
N ARG A 29 -13.19 -11.28 -6.58
CA ARG A 29 -12.47 -10.28 -5.78
C ARG A 29 -11.72 -10.89 -4.61
N VAL A 30 -12.30 -11.87 -3.91
CA VAL A 30 -11.60 -12.61 -2.85
C VAL A 30 -10.40 -13.35 -3.41
N LEU A 31 -10.57 -14.06 -4.53
CA LEU A 31 -9.46 -14.76 -5.21
C LEU A 31 -8.37 -13.80 -5.67
N GLN A 32 -8.74 -12.64 -6.20
CA GLN A 32 -7.81 -11.57 -6.58
C GLN A 32 -7.02 -11.05 -5.38
N GLY A 33 -7.67 -10.89 -4.22
CA GLY A 33 -7.02 -10.52 -2.96
C GLY A 33 -6.01 -11.57 -2.47
N ILE A 34 -6.34 -12.86 -2.58
CA ILE A 34 -5.41 -13.96 -2.23
C ILE A 34 -4.18 -13.90 -3.15
N GLY A 35 -4.37 -13.71 -4.46
CA GLY A 35 -3.27 -13.58 -5.42
C GLY A 35 -2.39 -12.34 -5.16
N SER A 36 -2.99 -11.21 -4.80
CA SER A 36 -2.26 -9.95 -4.58
C SER A 36 -1.45 -9.94 -3.28
N ALA A 37 -1.91 -10.64 -2.24
CA ALA A 37 -1.24 -10.68 -0.93
C ALA A 37 0.18 -11.24 -1.00
N ALA A 38 0.47 -12.13 -1.95
CA ALA A 38 1.79 -12.73 -2.12
C ALA A 38 2.81 -11.76 -2.74
N VAL A 39 2.38 -10.81 -3.56
CA VAL A 39 3.25 -9.91 -4.34
C VAL A 39 4.17 -9.07 -3.45
N PRO A 40 3.68 -8.33 -2.43
CA PRO A 40 4.57 -7.48 -1.64
C PRO A 40 5.52 -8.27 -0.76
N VAL A 41 5.10 -9.43 -0.27
CA VAL A 41 5.93 -10.30 0.58
C VAL A 41 7.06 -10.93 -0.23
N ILE A 42 6.74 -11.48 -1.39
CA ILE A 42 7.73 -12.12 -2.25
C ILE A 42 8.66 -11.08 -2.88
N GLY A 43 8.14 -9.91 -3.28
CA GLY A 43 8.95 -8.83 -3.83
C GLY A 43 10.05 -8.38 -2.87
N ALA A 44 9.70 -8.14 -1.60
CA ALA A 44 10.68 -7.80 -0.57
C ALA A 44 11.67 -8.95 -0.30
N ALA A 45 11.21 -10.21 -0.29
CA ALA A 45 12.07 -11.37 -0.09
C ALA A 45 13.09 -11.53 -1.22
N VAL A 46 12.67 -11.45 -2.48
CA VAL A 46 13.54 -11.57 -3.65
C VAL A 46 14.62 -10.47 -3.66
N ILE A 47 14.27 -9.23 -3.31
CA ILE A 47 15.25 -8.15 -3.17
C ILE A 47 16.25 -8.46 -2.04
N GLY A 48 15.78 -9.01 -0.93
CA GLY A 48 16.60 -9.46 0.20
C GLY A 48 17.55 -10.60 -0.14
N ASP A 49 17.14 -11.49 -1.04
CA ASP A 49 17.95 -12.64 -1.47
C ASP A 49 19.01 -12.24 -2.51
N LEU A 50 18.69 -11.31 -3.41
CA LEU A 50 19.56 -10.90 -4.52
C LEU A 50 20.63 -9.87 -4.12
N PHE A 51 20.33 -8.97 -3.18
CA PHE A 51 21.21 -7.85 -2.84
C PHE A 51 21.73 -7.92 -1.40
N ARG A 52 22.92 -7.37 -1.16
CA ARG A 52 23.56 -7.28 0.17
C ARG A 52 24.05 -5.85 0.44
N GLY A 53 24.17 -5.49 1.72
CA GLY A 53 24.76 -4.22 2.15
C GLY A 53 24.12 -2.97 1.53
N LYS A 54 24.93 -2.10 0.92
CA LYS A 54 24.47 -0.83 0.32
C LYS A 54 23.53 -1.03 -0.87
N GLU A 55 23.71 -2.11 -1.63
CA GLU A 55 22.84 -2.40 -2.79
C GLU A 55 21.45 -2.85 -2.35
N LEU A 56 21.36 -3.60 -1.25
CA LEU A 56 20.08 -3.98 -0.65
C LEU A 56 19.28 -2.76 -0.21
N ALA A 57 19.95 -1.79 0.44
CA ALA A 57 19.30 -0.54 0.85
C ALA A 57 18.78 0.26 -0.35
N LYS A 58 19.55 0.32 -1.45
CA LYS A 58 19.11 0.96 -2.70
C LYS A 58 17.93 0.22 -3.34
N GLY A 59 17.98 -1.11 -3.41
CA GLY A 59 16.91 -1.94 -3.98
C GLY A 59 15.60 -1.78 -3.21
N MET A 60 15.67 -1.85 -1.87
CA MET A 60 14.52 -1.63 -1.00
C MET A 60 13.97 -0.20 -1.10
N ALA A 61 14.83 0.81 -1.24
CA ALA A 61 14.39 2.20 -1.46
C ALA A 61 13.60 2.32 -2.78
N THR A 62 14.10 1.76 -3.88
CA THR A 62 13.40 1.74 -5.17
C THR A 62 12.06 1.02 -5.07
N TYR A 63 12.03 -0.13 -4.39
CA TYR A 63 10.80 -0.89 -4.17
C TYR A 63 9.75 -0.10 -3.38
N GLN A 64 10.16 0.58 -2.31
CA GLN A 64 9.28 1.46 -1.55
C GLN A 64 8.77 2.62 -2.41
N LEU A 65 9.63 3.24 -3.23
CA LEU A 65 9.20 4.30 -4.16
C LEU A 65 8.12 3.82 -5.14
N MET A 66 8.21 2.59 -5.64
CA MET A 66 7.18 1.99 -6.48
C MET A 66 5.86 1.79 -5.71
N LEU A 67 5.92 1.34 -4.46
CA LEU A 67 4.74 1.21 -3.60
C LEU A 67 4.06 2.56 -3.32
N LEU A 68 4.82 3.66 -3.25
CA LEU A 68 4.30 5.02 -3.13
C LEU A 68 3.65 5.53 -4.41
N LEU A 69 4.20 5.16 -5.58
CA LEU A 69 3.67 5.58 -6.88
C LEU A 69 2.39 4.83 -7.27
N ALA A 70 2.25 3.58 -6.85
CA ALA A 70 1.08 2.75 -7.14
C ALA A 70 -0.27 3.43 -6.77
N PRO A 71 -0.49 3.94 -5.55
CA PRO A 71 -1.73 4.63 -5.20
C PRO A 71 -1.89 5.99 -5.89
N ALA A 72 -0.81 6.62 -6.38
CA ALA A 72 -0.90 7.87 -7.15
C ALA A 72 -1.42 7.64 -8.57
N ILE A 73 -0.93 6.59 -9.21
CA ILE A 73 -1.26 6.26 -10.61
C ILE A 73 -2.56 5.46 -10.69
N GLY A 74 -2.84 4.61 -9.69
CA GLY A 74 -3.98 3.69 -9.67
C GLY A 74 -5.34 4.35 -9.90
N PRO A 75 -5.76 5.32 -9.06
CA PRO A 75 -7.04 6.01 -9.21
C PRO A 75 -7.17 6.81 -10.50
N LEU A 76 -6.07 7.39 -10.99
CA LEU A 76 -6.07 8.12 -12.26
C LEU A 76 -6.35 7.16 -13.43
N LEU A 77 -5.57 6.09 -13.55
CA LEU A 77 -5.76 5.10 -14.61
C LEU A 77 -7.12 4.41 -14.48
N GLY A 78 -7.50 4.01 -13.27
CA GLY A 78 -8.79 3.40 -12.99
C GLY A 78 -9.97 4.32 -13.33
N GLY A 79 -9.87 5.62 -13.01
CA GLY A 79 -10.88 6.62 -13.33
C GLY A 79 -11.02 6.85 -14.83
N VAL A 80 -9.91 7.05 -15.55
CA VAL A 80 -9.91 7.29 -17.01
C VAL A 80 -10.36 6.08 -17.80
N ILE A 81 -9.87 4.88 -17.46
CA ILE A 81 -10.28 3.63 -18.11
C ILE A 81 -11.73 3.32 -17.77
N GLY A 82 -12.11 3.49 -16.50
CA GLY A 82 -13.48 3.28 -16.04
C GLY A 82 -14.50 4.19 -16.72
N GLU A 83 -14.12 5.44 -17.00
CA GLU A 83 -14.97 6.40 -17.72
C GLU A 83 -15.22 5.98 -19.18
N LYS A 84 -14.20 5.43 -19.87
CA LYS A 84 -14.31 5.08 -21.30
C LYS A 84 -14.81 3.66 -21.57
N PHE A 85 -14.42 2.70 -20.75
CA PHE A 85 -14.62 1.27 -20.98
C PHE A 85 -15.38 0.57 -19.84
N GLY A 86 -15.90 1.35 -18.89
CA GLY A 86 -16.56 0.82 -17.69
C GLY A 86 -15.62 0.05 -16.78
N TYR A 87 -16.19 -0.61 -15.77
CA TYR A 87 -15.42 -1.42 -14.82
C TYR A 87 -14.73 -2.62 -15.49
N GLN A 88 -15.33 -3.19 -16.54
CA GLN A 88 -14.81 -4.34 -17.28
C GLN A 88 -13.46 -4.01 -17.91
N GLY A 89 -13.33 -2.83 -18.52
CA GLY A 89 -12.06 -2.34 -19.09
C GLY A 89 -10.95 -2.25 -18.06
N VAL A 90 -11.25 -1.86 -16.81
CA VAL A 90 -10.27 -1.80 -15.72
C VAL A 90 -9.73 -3.19 -15.39
N PHE A 91 -10.58 -4.22 -15.35
CA PHE A 91 -10.14 -5.60 -15.08
C PHE A 91 -9.40 -6.25 -16.25
N ILE A 92 -9.79 -5.95 -17.49
CA ILE A 92 -9.05 -6.39 -18.68
C ILE A 92 -7.66 -5.75 -18.68
N PHE A 93 -7.56 -4.46 -18.37
CA PHE A 93 -6.28 -3.77 -18.25
C PHE A 93 -5.37 -4.39 -17.17
N LEU A 94 -5.92 -4.67 -15.98
CA LEU A 94 -5.19 -5.37 -14.92
C LEU A 94 -4.72 -6.76 -15.36
N THR A 95 -5.54 -7.49 -16.11
CA THR A 95 -5.18 -8.80 -16.66
C THR A 95 -3.98 -8.68 -17.60
N LEU A 96 -3.99 -7.71 -18.52
CA LEU A 96 -2.89 -7.49 -19.46
C LEU A 96 -1.58 -7.17 -18.74
N ILE A 97 -1.62 -6.29 -17.72
CA ILE A 97 -0.43 -5.98 -16.91
C ILE A 97 0.12 -7.23 -16.23
N ILE A 98 -0.75 -8.03 -15.62
CA ILE A 98 -0.32 -9.22 -14.87
C ILE A 98 0.20 -10.31 -15.80
N LEU A 99 -0.37 -10.43 -17.00
CA LEU A 99 0.12 -11.35 -18.03
C LEU A 99 1.50 -10.95 -18.54
N LEU A 100 1.74 -9.65 -18.75
CA LEU A 100 3.07 -9.11 -19.07
C LEU A 100 4.07 -9.38 -17.94
N LEU A 101 3.68 -9.15 -16.69
CA LEU A 101 4.51 -9.43 -15.52
C LEU A 101 4.79 -10.93 -15.38
N LEU A 102 3.81 -11.79 -15.60
CA LEU A 102 3.97 -13.24 -15.57
C LEU A 102 5.01 -13.69 -16.60
N PHE A 103 4.89 -13.21 -17.85
CA PHE A 103 5.85 -13.51 -18.91
C PHE A 103 7.26 -12.98 -18.60
N ALA A 104 7.35 -11.75 -18.09
CA ALA A 104 8.62 -11.17 -17.67
C ALA A 104 9.26 -11.99 -16.54
N ASN A 105 8.50 -12.42 -15.54
CA ASN A 105 9.00 -13.26 -14.45
C ASN A 105 9.50 -14.61 -14.96
N MET A 106 8.77 -15.26 -15.88
CA MET A 106 9.20 -16.53 -16.47
C MET A 106 10.51 -16.41 -17.26
N LYS A 107 10.77 -15.25 -17.88
CA LYS A 107 11.95 -15.04 -18.73
C LYS A 107 13.16 -14.49 -17.97
N PHE A 108 12.94 -13.57 -17.03
CA PHE A 108 14.00 -12.78 -16.40
C PHE A 108 14.31 -13.19 -14.96
N LEU A 109 13.39 -13.81 -14.23
CA LEU A 109 13.70 -14.34 -12.91
C LEU A 109 14.20 -15.79 -13.06
N PRO A 110 15.49 -16.06 -12.80
CA PRO A 110 15.91 -17.44 -12.59
C PRO A 110 15.06 -17.99 -11.42
N GLU A 111 14.58 -19.23 -11.51
CA GLU A 111 13.85 -19.82 -10.39
C GLU A 111 14.76 -19.82 -9.16
N THR A 112 14.57 -18.84 -8.28
CA THR A 112 15.23 -18.78 -6.98
C THR A 112 14.57 -19.81 -6.07
N LYS A 113 14.75 -21.08 -6.41
CA LYS A 113 14.49 -22.20 -5.52
C LYS A 113 15.65 -22.19 -4.56
N SER A 114 15.55 -21.44 -3.46
CA SER A 114 16.48 -21.64 -2.35
C SER A 114 16.27 -23.07 -1.84
N GLN A 115 17.12 -23.98 -2.30
CA GLN A 115 17.18 -25.38 -1.84
C GLN A 115 17.72 -25.48 -0.39
N THR A 116 17.88 -24.38 0.32
CA THR A 116 18.67 -24.27 1.56
C THR A 116 17.91 -23.80 2.79
N GLY A 117 16.58 -23.75 2.76
CA GLY A 117 15.78 -23.58 3.96
C GLY A 117 14.59 -24.50 3.89
N SER A 118 14.50 -25.47 4.82
CA SER A 118 13.23 -26.15 5.10
C SER A 118 12.13 -25.10 5.10
N ALA A 119 11.01 -25.33 4.40
CA ALA A 119 9.82 -24.54 4.59
C ALA A 119 9.50 -24.59 6.09
N GLN A 120 9.98 -23.60 6.84
CA GLN A 120 9.71 -23.49 8.26
C GLN A 120 8.23 -23.19 8.29
N GLY A 121 7.44 -24.25 8.50
CA GLY A 121 6.00 -24.19 8.46
C GLY A 121 5.52 -23.00 9.28
N PHE A 122 4.43 -22.39 8.82
CA PHE A 122 3.79 -21.26 9.49
C PHE A 122 3.68 -21.54 11.00
N SER A 123 4.61 -21.01 11.78
CA SER A 123 4.68 -21.30 13.21
C SER A 123 3.88 -20.23 13.92
N LEU A 124 2.68 -20.60 14.36
CA LEU A 124 1.83 -19.75 15.19
C LEU A 124 2.59 -19.23 16.43
N LYS A 125 3.60 -19.99 16.90
CA LYS A 125 4.49 -19.57 17.99
C LYS A 125 5.30 -18.31 17.63
N SER A 126 5.76 -18.17 16.39
CA SER A 126 6.45 -16.96 15.93
C SER A 126 5.52 -15.75 15.89
N LEU A 127 4.26 -15.94 15.52
CA LEU A 127 3.24 -14.88 15.56
C LEU A 127 2.97 -14.43 17.00
N THR A 128 2.83 -15.38 17.94
CA THR A 128 2.61 -15.05 19.36
C THR A 128 3.78 -14.31 20.00
N ILE A 129 5.02 -14.51 19.54
CA ILE A 129 6.18 -13.77 20.06
C ILE A 129 6.09 -12.27 19.69
N ILE A 130 5.59 -11.95 18.50
CA ILE A 130 5.40 -10.56 18.05
C ILE A 130 4.31 -9.87 18.88
N PHE A 131 3.17 -10.54 19.08
CA PHE A 131 2.06 -10.00 19.87
C PHE A 131 2.36 -9.94 21.38
N ARG A 132 3.29 -10.74 21.89
CA ARG A 132 3.69 -10.70 23.31
C ARG A 132 4.63 -9.54 23.64
N ASN A 133 5.27 -8.95 22.63
CA ASN A 133 6.07 -7.73 22.82
C ASN A 133 5.15 -6.50 22.72
N HIS A 134 5.07 -5.71 23.79
CA HIS A 134 4.26 -4.50 23.84
C HIS A 134 4.53 -3.56 22.65
N LEU A 135 5.79 -3.38 22.27
CA LEU A 135 6.14 -2.53 21.14
C LEU A 135 5.63 -3.09 19.80
N GLY A 136 5.80 -4.41 19.60
CA GLY A 136 5.34 -5.10 18.39
C GLY A 136 3.82 -5.03 18.24
N ALA A 137 3.09 -5.30 19.34
CA ALA A 137 1.64 -5.19 19.36
C ALA A 137 1.15 -3.77 19.05
N VAL A 138 1.78 -2.74 19.62
CA VAL A 138 1.43 -1.33 19.35
C VAL A 138 1.65 -0.97 17.88
N VAL A 139 2.78 -1.36 17.28
CA VAL A 139 3.06 -1.06 15.86
C VAL A 139 2.11 -1.80 14.92
N VAL A 140 1.75 -3.06 15.21
CA VAL A 140 0.78 -3.82 14.41
C VAL A 140 -0.62 -3.22 14.50
N LEU A 141 -1.09 -2.92 15.72
CA LEU A 141 -2.40 -2.30 15.93
C LEU A 141 -2.46 -0.93 15.24
N TYR A 142 -1.38 -0.15 15.36
CA TYR A 142 -1.25 1.12 14.66
C TYR A 142 -1.36 0.95 13.14
N GLY A 143 -0.57 0.05 12.55
CA GLY A 143 -0.59 -0.19 11.10
C GLY A 143 -1.96 -0.64 10.62
N PHE A 144 -2.66 -1.45 11.42
CA PHE A 144 -4.03 -1.89 11.14
C PHE A 144 -5.01 -0.71 11.13
N ILE A 145 -5.01 0.13 12.16
CA ILE A 145 -5.88 1.32 12.25
C ILE A 145 -5.61 2.26 11.06
N GLN A 146 -4.34 2.53 10.76
CA GLN A 146 -3.95 3.40 9.66
C GLN A 146 -4.44 2.85 8.31
N PHE A 147 -4.32 1.53 8.11
CA PHE A 147 -4.79 0.87 6.89
C PHE A 147 -6.32 0.93 6.76
N VAL A 148 -7.06 0.73 7.84
CA VAL A 148 -8.53 0.85 7.85
C VAL A 148 -8.96 2.28 7.51
N ILE A 149 -8.37 3.29 8.15
CA ILE A 149 -8.68 4.71 7.86
C ILE A 149 -8.41 5.02 6.37
N TYR A 150 -7.29 4.54 5.84
CA TYR A 150 -6.95 4.71 4.42
C TYR A 150 -7.98 4.04 3.49
N LEU A 151 -8.42 2.81 3.78
CA LEU A 151 -9.44 2.12 3.01
C LEU A 151 -10.80 2.82 3.05
N VAL A 152 -11.19 3.37 4.20
CA VAL A 152 -12.41 4.17 4.32
C VAL A 152 -12.31 5.38 3.38
N TYR A 153 -11.22 6.14 3.44
CA TYR A 153 -11.04 7.31 2.56
C TYR A 153 -11.07 6.95 1.06
N ILE A 154 -10.37 5.89 0.65
CA ILE A 154 -10.28 5.51 -0.77
C ILE A 154 -11.63 5.05 -1.34
N VAL A 155 -12.56 4.61 -0.49
CA VAL A 155 -13.92 4.20 -0.88
C VAL A 155 -14.90 5.37 -0.81
N PHE A 156 -14.94 6.09 0.32
CA PHE A 156 -15.95 7.11 0.55
C PHE A 156 -15.69 8.41 -0.22
N VAL A 157 -14.42 8.83 -0.40
CA VAL A 157 -14.11 10.07 -1.15
C VAL A 157 -14.61 9.99 -2.59
N PRO A 158 -14.31 8.93 -3.39
CA PRO A 158 -14.87 8.78 -4.73
C PRO A 158 -16.39 8.72 -4.75
N GLN A 159 -17.00 8.04 -3.78
CA GLN A 159 -18.45 7.92 -3.70
C GLN A 159 -19.11 9.28 -3.47
N ILE A 160 -18.56 10.12 -2.59
CA ILE A 160 -19.04 11.49 -2.34
C ILE A 160 -18.84 12.36 -3.59
N LEU A 161 -17.65 12.35 -4.19
CA LEU A 161 -17.36 13.13 -5.39
C LEU A 161 -18.26 12.73 -6.57
N SER A 162 -18.54 11.44 -6.74
CA SER A 162 -19.37 10.94 -7.84
C SER A 162 -20.88 11.11 -7.59
N THR A 163 -21.36 10.91 -6.35
CA THR A 163 -22.80 10.88 -6.04
C THR A 163 -23.32 12.26 -5.64
N PHE A 164 -22.58 12.98 -4.81
CA PHE A 164 -23.01 14.28 -4.26
C PHE A 164 -22.60 15.43 -5.17
N TYR A 165 -21.38 15.39 -5.70
CA TYR A 165 -20.84 16.42 -6.60
C TYR A 165 -20.98 16.07 -8.09
N SER A 166 -21.62 14.94 -8.42
CA SER A 166 -21.87 14.47 -9.80
C SER A 166 -20.65 14.54 -10.72
N MET A 167 -19.45 14.29 -10.17
CA MET A 167 -18.21 14.37 -10.92
C MET A 167 -17.98 13.14 -11.80
N SER A 168 -17.45 13.36 -12.99
CA SER A 168 -16.99 12.26 -13.86
C SER A 168 -15.83 11.49 -13.22
N SER A 169 -15.73 10.18 -13.50
CA SER A 169 -14.73 9.27 -12.95
C SER A 169 -13.29 9.71 -13.21
N GLY A 170 -13.00 10.34 -14.37
CA GLY A 170 -11.68 10.90 -14.65
C GLY A 170 -11.29 12.03 -13.68
N LYS A 171 -12.20 12.96 -13.39
CA LYS A 171 -11.94 14.07 -12.45
C LYS A 171 -11.83 13.59 -10.99
N VAL A 172 -12.60 12.58 -10.62
CA VAL A 172 -12.43 11.90 -9.32
C VAL A 172 -11.03 11.30 -9.20
N GLY A 173 -10.56 10.63 -10.26
CA GLY A 173 -9.21 10.09 -10.35
C GLY A 173 -8.12 11.15 -10.19
N THR A 174 -8.29 12.35 -10.76
CA THR A 174 -7.32 13.45 -10.60
C THR A 174 -7.26 14.00 -9.18
N ILE A 175 -8.39 14.07 -8.46
CA ILE A 175 -8.41 14.51 -7.05
C ILE A 175 -7.71 13.46 -6.16
N LEU A 176 -7.93 12.17 -6.41
CA LEU A 176 -7.21 11.11 -5.70
C LEU A 176 -5.72 11.04 -6.03
N LEU A 177 -5.33 11.42 -7.25
CA LEU A 177 -3.92 11.58 -7.59
C LEU A 177 -3.28 12.70 -6.76
N LEU A 178 -3.97 13.84 -6.61
CA LEU A 178 -3.51 14.95 -5.78
C LEU A 178 -3.28 14.50 -4.32
N MET A 179 -4.19 13.71 -3.75
CA MET A 179 -4.03 13.08 -2.42
C MET A 179 -2.70 12.33 -2.32
N SER A 180 -2.39 11.52 -3.32
CA SER A 180 -1.19 10.67 -3.32
C SER A 180 0.09 11.47 -3.52
N VAL A 181 0.04 12.56 -4.29
CA VAL A 181 1.16 13.51 -4.38
C VAL A 181 1.44 14.14 -3.02
N CYS A 182 0.42 14.57 -2.28
CA CYS A 182 0.55 15.06 -0.91
C CYS A 182 1.17 14.01 0.03
N THR A 183 0.82 12.73 -0.13
CA THR A 183 1.44 11.62 0.61
C THR A 183 2.93 11.48 0.30
N ILE A 184 3.34 11.56 -0.96
CA ILE A 184 4.76 11.46 -1.34
C ILE A 184 5.56 12.65 -0.78
N VAL A 185 5.02 13.86 -0.88
CA VAL A 185 5.66 15.09 -0.36
C VAL A 185 5.82 15.02 1.16
N SER A 186 4.77 14.59 1.87
CA SER A 186 4.79 14.48 3.33
C SER A 186 5.73 13.39 3.85
N ILE A 187 5.95 12.29 3.13
CA ILE A 187 6.97 11.29 3.52
C ILE A 187 8.36 11.93 3.58
N ARG A 188 8.70 12.80 2.61
CA ARG A 188 9.96 13.55 2.64
C ARG A 188 10.00 14.54 3.79
N MET A 189 8.93 15.29 4.01
CA MET A 189 8.86 16.24 5.12
C MET A 189 8.89 15.55 6.50
N GLY A 190 8.33 14.35 6.61
CA GLY A 190 8.38 13.53 7.81
C GLY A 190 9.80 13.15 8.21
N SER A 191 10.69 12.93 7.22
CA SER A 191 12.11 12.72 7.50
C SER A 191 12.79 13.94 8.13
N TRP A 192 12.45 15.13 7.66
CA TRP A 192 12.92 16.38 8.25
C TRP A 192 12.33 16.60 9.66
N MET A 193 11.03 16.38 9.83
CA MET A 193 10.34 16.55 11.13
C MET A 193 10.91 15.64 12.22
N ARG A 194 11.31 14.41 11.87
CA ARG A 194 12.01 13.50 12.80
C ARG A 194 13.35 14.05 13.26
N ASN A 195 14.13 14.64 12.36
CA ASN A 195 15.46 15.18 12.69
C ASN A 195 15.37 16.38 13.64
N VAL A 196 14.29 17.17 13.57
CA VAL A 196 14.11 18.37 14.40
C VAL A 196 13.46 18.05 15.75
N MET A 197 12.44 17.19 15.77
CA MET A 197 11.57 17.01 16.95
C MET A 197 11.74 15.65 17.65
N GLY A 198 12.51 14.74 17.06
CA GLY A 198 12.65 13.35 17.50
C GLY A 198 11.47 12.46 17.08
N SER A 199 11.75 11.17 16.85
CA SER A 199 10.79 10.19 16.32
C SER A 199 9.52 10.05 17.19
N GLY A 200 9.66 10.11 18.52
CA GLY A 200 8.52 9.95 19.45
C GLY A 200 7.52 11.12 19.42
N LYS A 201 8.01 12.36 19.59
CA LYS A 201 7.13 13.56 19.55
C LYS A 201 6.57 13.80 18.16
N GLY A 202 7.38 13.59 17.12
CA GLY A 202 6.94 13.69 15.72
C GLY A 202 5.78 12.76 15.41
N LEU A 203 5.83 11.52 15.92
CA LEU A 203 4.75 10.55 15.75
C LEU A 203 3.47 11.01 16.45
N LEU A 204 3.54 11.48 17.69
CA LEU A 204 2.38 12.01 18.43
C LEU A 204 1.70 13.17 17.68
N TYR A 205 2.48 14.14 17.19
CA TYR A 205 1.93 15.26 16.43
C TYR A 205 1.30 14.80 15.11
N ALA A 206 1.91 13.85 14.40
CA ALA A 206 1.34 13.29 13.18
C ALA A 206 -0.02 12.61 13.45
N PHE A 207 -0.18 11.91 14.57
CA PHE A 207 -1.45 11.31 14.99
C PHE A 207 -2.54 12.33 15.32
N LEU A 208 -2.19 13.34 16.11
CA LEU A 208 -3.13 14.40 16.47
C LEU A 208 -3.61 15.11 15.21
N PHE A 209 -2.69 15.36 14.27
CA PHE A 209 -3.00 16.00 13.01
C PHE A 209 -3.85 15.12 12.08
N GLN A 210 -3.57 13.80 12.03
CA GLN A 210 -4.39 12.83 11.30
C GLN A 210 -5.80 12.75 11.85
N SER A 211 -5.95 12.69 13.18
CA SER A 211 -7.25 12.62 13.85
C SER A 211 -8.06 13.89 13.58
N PHE A 212 -7.41 15.05 13.64
CA PHE A 212 -8.01 16.32 13.27
C PHE A 212 -8.50 16.31 11.81
N SER A 213 -7.68 15.83 10.86
CA SER A 213 -8.08 15.74 9.45
C SER A 213 -9.30 14.85 9.21
N VAL A 214 -9.43 13.74 9.94
CA VAL A 214 -10.59 12.84 9.83
C VAL A 214 -11.85 13.49 10.39
N VAL A 215 -11.75 14.18 11.52
CA VAL A 215 -12.87 14.93 12.11
C VAL A 215 -13.28 16.09 11.21
N LEU A 216 -12.32 16.82 10.64
CA LEU A 216 -12.58 17.91 9.71
C LEU A 216 -13.36 17.40 8.50
N PHE A 217 -12.89 16.33 7.86
CA PHE A 217 -13.59 15.67 6.74
C PHE A 217 -15.02 15.27 7.10
N ALA A 218 -15.26 14.69 8.29
CA ALA A 218 -16.61 14.32 8.70
C ALA A 218 -17.58 15.52 8.79
N LEU A 219 -17.06 16.72 9.09
CA LEU A 219 -17.85 17.95 9.21
C LEU A 219 -17.99 18.70 7.87
N THR A 220 -16.98 18.63 7.00
CA THR A 220 -16.87 19.48 5.79
C THR A 220 -17.17 18.74 4.50
N ALA A 221 -17.21 17.40 4.47
CA ALA A 221 -17.23 16.61 3.25
C ALA A 221 -18.42 16.89 2.31
N GLN A 222 -19.54 17.38 2.84
CA GLN A 222 -20.75 17.72 2.05
C GLN A 222 -20.98 19.23 1.93
N LEU A 223 -20.15 20.06 2.56
CA LEU A 223 -20.39 21.50 2.63
C LEU A 223 -20.08 22.19 1.31
N SER A 224 -18.89 21.95 0.74
CA SER A 224 -18.55 22.36 -0.62
C SER A 224 -17.27 21.69 -1.14
N LEU A 225 -17.13 21.70 -2.46
CA LEU A 225 -16.06 21.03 -3.18
C LEU A 225 -14.64 21.54 -2.82
N PRO A 226 -14.38 22.86 -2.65
CA PRO A 226 -13.05 23.32 -2.26
C PRO A 226 -12.60 22.82 -0.89
N PHE A 227 -13.51 22.77 0.10
CA PHE A 227 -13.19 22.23 1.42
C PHE A 227 -12.85 20.74 1.32
N LEU A 228 -13.64 19.96 0.58
CA LEU A 228 -13.36 18.54 0.35
C LEU A 228 -11.97 18.31 -0.30
N ILE A 229 -11.57 19.14 -1.27
CA ILE A 229 -10.23 19.05 -1.86
C ILE A 229 -9.14 19.35 -0.84
N VAL A 230 -9.33 20.39 0.00
CA VAL A 230 -8.39 20.73 1.07
C VAL A 230 -8.28 19.57 2.08
N ASP A 231 -9.39 18.97 2.46
CA ASP A 231 -9.43 17.81 3.36
C ASP A 231 -8.72 16.58 2.78
N VAL A 232 -8.92 16.30 1.49
CA VAL A 232 -8.23 15.20 0.79
C VAL A 232 -6.72 15.45 0.75
N CYS A 233 -6.28 16.68 0.48
CA CYS A 233 -4.86 17.06 0.54
C CYS A 233 -4.28 16.92 1.95
N LEU A 234 -5.02 17.40 2.96
CA LEU A 234 -4.64 17.33 4.37
C LEU A 234 -4.53 15.87 4.84
N PHE A 235 -5.47 15.03 4.43
CA PHE A 235 -5.46 13.60 4.69
C PHE A 235 -4.27 12.92 4.02
N GLY A 236 -4.04 13.18 2.73
CA GLY A 236 -2.88 12.64 2.00
C GLY A 236 -1.56 13.01 2.68
N PHE A 237 -1.46 14.24 3.17
CA PHE A 237 -0.29 14.75 3.88
C PHE A 237 -0.09 14.12 5.26
N THR A 238 -1.15 14.00 6.07
CA THR A 238 -1.09 13.35 7.39
C THR A 238 -0.76 11.85 7.27
N MET A 239 -1.28 11.19 6.23
CA MET A 239 -1.02 9.78 5.96
C MET A 239 0.47 9.52 5.68
N GLY A 240 1.14 10.36 4.89
CA GLY A 240 2.56 10.17 4.59
C GLY A 240 3.48 10.41 5.80
N LEU A 241 3.12 11.32 6.70
CA LEU A 241 3.83 11.49 7.96
C LEU A 241 3.72 10.24 8.83
N THR A 242 2.51 9.74 9.00
CA THR A 242 2.21 8.65 9.93
C THR A 242 2.78 7.30 9.44
N THR A 243 2.75 7.00 8.13
CA THR A 243 3.28 5.73 7.58
C THR A 243 4.78 5.55 7.69
N SER A 244 5.58 6.62 7.66
CA SER A 244 7.04 6.53 7.65
C SER A 244 7.69 6.42 9.04
N MET A 245 6.98 6.80 10.10
CA MET A 245 7.55 6.95 11.45
C MET A 245 7.69 5.65 12.26
N PRO A 246 6.69 4.75 12.33
CA PRO A 246 6.80 3.53 13.12
C PRO A 246 7.85 2.55 12.58
N THR A 247 8.04 2.49 11.27
CA THR A 247 9.12 1.68 10.66
C THR A 247 10.49 2.14 11.11
N THR A 248 10.68 3.44 11.35
CA THR A 248 11.94 4.01 11.84
C THR A 248 12.13 3.76 13.33
N ILE A 249 11.08 3.94 14.16
CA ILE A 249 11.14 3.66 15.61
C ILE A 249 11.46 2.17 15.86
N LEU A 250 10.85 1.28 15.09
CA LEU A 250 11.13 -0.16 15.18
C LEU A 250 12.60 -0.46 14.84
N ALA A 251 13.18 0.24 13.85
CA ALA A 251 14.57 0.10 13.48
C ALA A 251 15.54 0.65 14.55
N GLU A 252 15.19 1.76 15.20
CA GLU A 252 15.97 2.36 16.30
C GLU A 252 15.95 1.50 17.57
N GLN A 253 14.86 0.77 17.82
CA GLN A 253 14.64 0.04 19.07
C GLN A 253 15.07 -1.43 19.03
N PHE A 254 15.28 -2.00 17.83
CA PHE A 254 15.92 -3.30 17.63
C PHE A 254 17.24 -3.20 16.84
N PRO A 255 18.22 -2.39 17.30
CA PRO A 255 19.46 -2.20 16.57
C PRO A 255 20.28 -3.50 16.47
N GLU A 256 20.17 -4.39 17.46
CA GLU A 256 20.96 -5.63 17.53
C GLU A 256 20.64 -6.67 16.45
N ARG A 257 19.44 -6.65 15.85
CA ARG A 257 19.12 -7.51 14.69
C ARG A 257 19.48 -6.86 13.36
N ALA A 258 19.51 -5.54 13.28
CA ALA A 258 20.02 -4.81 12.11
C ALA A 258 21.55 -4.92 12.00
N CYS A 259 22.25 -4.94 13.14
CA CYS A 259 23.72 -4.94 13.21
C CYS A 259 24.34 -6.33 12.94
N TYR A 260 23.59 -7.42 13.03
CA TYR A 260 24.10 -8.76 12.70
C TYR A 260 24.47 -8.90 11.21
N CYS A 261 23.91 -8.05 10.34
CA CYS A 261 24.28 -7.97 8.92
C CYS A 261 25.62 -7.24 8.68
N HIS A 262 26.13 -6.51 9.67
CA HIS A 262 27.39 -5.76 9.57
C HIS A 262 28.58 -6.41 10.29
N ARG A 263 28.37 -7.48 11.08
CA ARG A 263 29.42 -8.16 11.87
C ARG A 263 29.85 -9.54 11.36
N ARG A 264 29.34 -9.99 10.20
CA ARG A 264 29.90 -11.14 9.47
C ARG A 264 30.47 -10.69 8.12
N VAL A 265 31.56 -9.95 8.19
CA VAL A 265 32.59 -9.89 7.14
C VAL A 265 33.92 -9.99 7.85
#